data_AF-A0A7G1KG94-F1
#
_entry.id   AF-A0A7G1KG94-F1
#
_cell.length_a   1.000
_cell.length_b   1.000
_cell.length_c   1.000
_cell.angle_alpha   90.00
_cell.angle_beta   90.00
_cell.angle_gamma   90.00
#
_symmetry.space_group_name_H-M   'P 1'
#
loop_
_entity.id
_entity.type
_entity.pdbx_description
1 polymer ?
#
loop_
_entity_poly.entity_id
_entity_poly.type
_entity_poly.pdbx_seq_one_letter_code
_entity_poly.pdbx_strand_id
1 'polypeptide(L)'
;MSDEQIGFDIEFDDKTQAFLEWVKPEHMESGIRKFLGETLGGVADYDSDAWWKQPTLERVMNVAKERLGNRAGFYSEENREVADQFVRFLGECYVRRAGMEWTNRPDWSGPLYPEFGPGVKHGDDVRRVALIAEDLVDDKFGGPSSIEYNISDAVKLHAS
;
A
#
# COMPACT_ATOMS: atom_id res chain seq x y z
N MET A 1 -31.26 36.08 -6.16
CA MET A 1 -30.18 36.33 -5.17
C MET A 1 -29.45 35.02 -4.99
N SER A 2 -28.14 35.12 -4.96
CA SER A 2 -27.13 34.12 -5.29
C SER A 2 -27.20 32.82 -4.49
N ASP A 3 -27.05 31.72 -5.23
CA ASP A 3 -26.55 30.44 -4.73
C ASP A 3 -25.14 30.67 -4.16
N GLU A 4 -25.03 30.84 -2.85
CA GLU A 4 -23.77 30.66 -2.15
C GLU A 4 -23.53 29.15 -2.07
N GLN A 5 -22.99 28.63 -3.17
CA GLN A 5 -22.18 27.42 -3.16
C GLN A 5 -21.13 27.61 -2.06
N ILE A 6 -21.37 26.98 -0.91
CA ILE A 6 -20.39 26.90 0.18
C ILE A 6 -19.26 26.02 -0.33
N GLY A 7 -18.31 26.62 -1.03
CA GLY A 7 -16.96 26.09 -1.18
C GLY A 7 -16.30 26.21 0.19
N PHE A 8 -16.48 25.19 1.03
CA PHE A 8 -15.62 25.00 2.19
C PHE A 8 -14.21 24.73 1.62
N ASP A 9 -13.36 25.76 1.62
CA ASP A 9 -11.92 25.58 1.57
C ASP A 9 -11.53 24.84 2.86
N ILE A 10 -11.59 23.51 2.83
CA ILE A 10 -11.11 22.68 3.92
C ILE A 10 -9.59 22.78 3.88
N GLU A 11 -9.03 23.69 4.67
CA GLU A 11 -7.59 23.73 4.93
C GLU A 11 -7.19 22.50 5.75
N PHE A 12 -6.67 21.49 5.07
CA PHE A 12 -6.06 20.33 5.72
C PHE A 12 -4.67 20.69 6.24
N ASP A 13 -4.27 20.13 7.38
CA ASP A 13 -2.88 20.26 7.86
C ASP A 13 -1.88 19.63 6.88
N ASP A 14 -0.61 20.05 6.96
CA ASP A 14 0.46 19.62 6.04
C ASP A 14 0.58 18.08 5.93
N LYS A 15 0.34 17.37 7.04
CA LYS A 15 0.43 15.90 7.10
C LYS A 15 -0.73 15.23 6.38
N THR A 16 -1.92 15.79 6.52
CA THR A 16 -3.12 15.34 5.82
C THR A 16 -3.01 15.65 4.34
N GLN A 17 -2.51 16.83 3.97
CA GLN A 17 -2.23 17.17 2.57
C GLN A 17 -1.20 16.21 1.94
N ALA A 18 -0.09 15.91 2.63
CA ALA A 18 0.91 14.96 2.14
C ALA A 18 0.32 13.57 1.89
N PHE A 19 -0.52 13.07 2.80
CA PHE A 19 -1.22 11.80 2.60
C PHE A 19 -2.22 11.86 1.44
N LEU A 20 -3.04 12.92 1.36
CA LEU A 20 -4.03 13.08 0.30
C LEU A 20 -3.38 13.17 -1.09
N GLU A 21 -2.24 13.87 -1.19
CA GLU A 21 -1.43 13.91 -2.41
C GLU A 21 -0.86 12.53 -2.73
N TRP A 22 -0.32 11.83 -1.73
CA TRP A 22 0.26 10.50 -1.91
C TRP A 22 -0.78 9.48 -2.39
N VAL A 23 -2.00 9.53 -1.86
CA VAL A 23 -3.11 8.58 -2.13
C VAL A 23 -3.96 8.90 -3.36
N LYS A 24 -3.62 9.96 -4.11
CA LYS A 24 -4.32 10.27 -5.36
C LYS A 24 -4.39 9.05 -6.29
N PRO A 25 -5.54 8.74 -6.90
CA PRO A 25 -5.70 7.56 -7.76
C PRO A 25 -4.61 7.45 -8.83
N GLU A 26 -4.24 8.56 -9.48
CA GLU A 26 -3.19 8.60 -10.48
C GLU A 26 -1.80 8.23 -9.95
N HIS A 27 -1.50 8.59 -8.70
CA HIS A 27 -0.24 8.23 -8.03
C HIS A 27 -0.24 6.76 -7.59
N MET A 28 -1.38 6.27 -7.11
CA MET A 28 -1.54 4.85 -6.78
C MET A 28 -1.39 3.97 -8.03
N GLU A 29 -2.11 4.29 -9.09
CA GLU A 29 -2.05 3.53 -10.34
C GLU A 29 -0.64 3.59 -10.96
N SER A 30 -0.08 4.78 -11.16
CA SER A 30 1.24 4.90 -11.79
C SER A 30 2.34 4.22 -10.98
N GLY A 31 2.31 4.33 -9.64
CA GLY A 31 3.25 3.65 -8.76
C GLY A 31 3.19 2.14 -8.89
N ILE A 32 1.99 1.56 -8.93
CA ILE A 32 1.81 0.10 -9.05
C ILE A 32 2.13 -0.39 -10.46
N ARG A 33 1.75 0.35 -11.50
CA ARG A 33 2.09 0.03 -12.88
C ARG A 33 3.60 0.00 -13.07
N LYS A 34 4.31 1.01 -12.55
CA LYS A 34 5.77 1.06 -12.54
C LYS A 34 6.36 -0.10 -11.73
N PHE A 35 5.78 -0.41 -10.56
CA PHE A 35 6.21 -1.53 -9.73
C PHE A 35 6.19 -2.86 -10.48
N LEU A 36 5.03 -3.22 -11.04
CA LEU A 36 4.81 -4.52 -11.70
C LEU A 36 5.58 -4.63 -13.02
N GLY A 37 5.57 -3.55 -13.82
CA GLY A 37 6.14 -3.52 -15.16
C GLY A 37 7.64 -3.24 -15.21
N GLU A 38 8.10 -2.17 -14.58
CA GLU A 38 9.48 -1.70 -14.68
C GLU A 38 10.33 -2.23 -13.53
N THR A 39 9.90 -1.98 -12.29
CA THR A 39 10.71 -2.24 -11.08
C THR A 39 10.92 -3.74 -10.84
N LEU A 40 9.90 -4.56 -11.09
CA LEU A 40 9.97 -6.02 -10.96
C LEU A 40 10.15 -6.73 -12.31
N GLY A 41 10.50 -6.00 -13.37
CA GLY A 41 10.84 -6.59 -14.67
C GLY A 41 9.68 -7.30 -15.37
N GLY A 42 8.46 -6.77 -15.27
CA GLY A 42 7.29 -7.28 -16.00
C GLY A 42 6.72 -8.57 -15.41
N VAL A 43 6.79 -8.73 -14.09
CA VAL A 43 6.28 -9.92 -13.39
C VAL A 43 4.76 -10.09 -13.57
N ALA A 44 4.04 -8.99 -13.79
CA ALA A 44 2.62 -8.94 -14.10
C ALA A 44 2.29 -7.68 -14.90
N ASP A 45 1.23 -7.73 -15.70
CA ASP A 45 0.67 -6.57 -16.38
C ASP A 45 -0.45 -5.92 -15.53
N TYR A 46 -0.41 -4.59 -15.41
CA TYR A 46 -1.34 -3.88 -14.52
C TYR A 46 -2.81 -3.99 -14.98
N ASP A 47 -3.06 -3.94 -16.29
CA ASP A 47 -4.41 -3.83 -16.86
C ASP A 47 -5.06 -5.20 -17.09
N SER A 48 -4.26 -6.19 -17.47
CA SER A 48 -4.74 -7.50 -17.91
C SER A 48 -4.61 -8.60 -16.86
N ASP A 49 -3.69 -8.50 -15.90
CA ASP A 49 -3.55 -9.50 -14.85
C ASP A 49 -4.33 -9.15 -13.59
N ALA A 50 -4.89 -10.17 -12.94
CA ALA A 50 -5.41 -10.06 -11.58
C ALA A 50 -4.26 -10.14 -10.56
N TRP A 51 -3.32 -9.19 -10.61
CA TRP A 51 -2.10 -9.17 -9.80
C TRP A 51 -2.33 -9.16 -8.28
N TRP A 52 -3.53 -8.72 -7.84
CA TRP A 52 -3.94 -8.76 -6.45
C TRP A 52 -4.42 -10.15 -5.99
N LYS A 53 -4.49 -11.16 -6.87
CA LYS A 53 -4.97 -12.51 -6.57
C LYS A 53 -3.86 -13.56 -6.76
N GLN A 54 -4.02 -14.68 -6.07
CA GLN A 54 -3.19 -15.87 -6.30
C GLN A 54 -3.45 -16.45 -7.71
N PRO A 55 -2.43 -17.00 -8.40
CA PRO A 55 -1.03 -17.15 -7.96
C PRO A 55 -0.12 -15.95 -8.31
N THR A 56 -0.65 -14.90 -8.96
CA THR A 56 0.16 -13.75 -9.40
C THR A 56 0.68 -12.94 -8.21
N LEU A 57 -0.14 -12.74 -7.18
CA LEU A 57 0.26 -12.06 -5.95
C LEU A 57 1.49 -12.70 -5.29
N GLU A 58 1.53 -14.03 -5.17
CA GLU A 58 2.70 -14.73 -4.63
C GLU A 58 3.96 -14.48 -5.46
N ARG A 59 3.87 -14.55 -6.80
CA ARG A 59 5.00 -14.26 -7.69
C ARG A 59 5.51 -12.83 -7.50
N VAL A 60 4.62 -11.85 -7.46
CA VAL A 60 4.98 -10.45 -7.21
C VAL A 60 5.68 -10.29 -5.86
N MET A 61 5.14 -10.88 -4.79
CA MET A 61 5.74 -10.80 -3.46
C MET A 61 7.13 -11.46 -3.40
N ASN A 62 7.33 -12.60 -4.06
CA ASN A 62 8.64 -13.26 -4.09
C ASN A 62 9.69 -12.40 -4.82
N VAL A 63 9.37 -11.85 -6.00
CA VAL A 63 10.30 -10.96 -6.73
C VAL A 63 10.54 -9.66 -5.97
N ALA A 64 9.51 -9.11 -5.32
CA ALA A 64 9.65 -7.93 -4.47
C ALA A 64 10.58 -8.20 -3.27
N LYS A 65 10.46 -9.38 -2.64
CA LYS A 65 11.34 -9.78 -1.52
C LYS A 65 12.79 -9.86 -1.99
N GLU A 66 13.06 -10.46 -3.14
CA GLU A 66 14.41 -10.50 -3.73
C GLU A 66 14.94 -9.10 -4.03
N ARG A 67 14.09 -8.20 -4.55
CA ARG A 67 14.48 -6.83 -4.91
C ARG A 67 14.79 -5.95 -3.70
N LEU A 68 13.98 -6.05 -2.63
CA LEU A 68 14.11 -5.27 -1.40
C LEU A 68 15.14 -5.88 -0.42
N GLY A 69 15.37 -7.18 -0.52
CA GLY A 69 16.34 -7.92 0.28
C GLY A 69 15.86 -8.17 1.71
N ASN A 70 16.42 -7.41 2.66
CA ASN A 70 16.14 -7.56 4.08
C ASN A 70 15.58 -6.25 4.66
N ARG A 71 15.26 -6.26 5.95
CA ARG A 71 14.76 -5.08 6.67
C ARG A 71 15.60 -3.81 6.47
N ALA A 72 16.93 -3.91 6.48
CA ALA A 72 17.79 -2.76 6.25
C ALA A 72 17.71 -2.28 4.79
N GLY A 73 17.61 -3.21 3.84
CA GLY A 73 17.36 -2.93 2.44
C GLY A 73 16.01 -2.26 2.19
N PHE A 74 14.96 -2.62 2.93
CA PHE A 74 13.65 -1.97 2.80
C PHE A 74 13.65 -0.49 3.18
N TYR A 75 14.48 -0.10 4.15
CA TYR A 75 14.62 1.28 4.61
C TYR A 75 15.82 2.03 3.99
N SER A 76 16.54 1.43 3.05
CA SER A 76 17.68 2.09 2.41
C SER A 76 17.22 3.20 1.47
N GLU A 77 18.07 4.20 1.28
CA GLU A 77 17.79 5.29 0.32
C GLU A 77 17.66 4.75 -1.11
N GLU A 78 18.48 3.78 -1.49
CA GLU A 78 18.47 3.13 -2.81
C GLU A 78 17.14 2.44 -3.12
N ASN A 79 16.49 1.86 -2.10
CA ASN A 79 15.24 1.14 -2.27
C ASN A 79 14.02 1.96 -1.86
N ARG A 80 14.18 3.24 -1.49
CA ARG A 80 13.08 4.07 -0.99
C ARG A 80 11.89 4.10 -1.95
N GLU A 81 12.17 4.26 -3.25
CA GLU A 81 11.13 4.25 -4.28
C GLU A 81 10.49 2.86 -4.43
N VAL A 82 11.28 1.79 -4.39
CA VAL A 82 10.77 0.41 -4.50
C VAL A 82 9.87 0.07 -3.30
N ALA A 83 10.26 0.49 -2.10
CA ALA A 83 9.49 0.28 -0.88
C ALA A 83 8.17 1.08 -0.91
N ASP A 84 8.19 2.34 -1.39
CA ASP A 84 6.97 3.14 -1.59
C ASP A 84 5.99 2.43 -2.55
N GLN A 85 6.49 2.02 -3.71
CA GLN A 85 5.73 1.29 -4.72
C GLN A 85 5.13 -0.02 -4.16
N PHE A 86 5.90 -0.78 -3.37
CA PHE A 86 5.41 -1.99 -2.74
C PHE A 86 4.32 -1.71 -1.69
N VAL A 87 4.44 -0.65 -0.89
CA VAL A 87 3.39 -0.25 0.07
C VAL A 87 2.09 0.11 -0.66
N ARG A 88 2.16 0.85 -1.79
CA ARG A 88 1.00 1.14 -2.63
C ARG A 88 0.35 -0.13 -3.16
N PHE A 89 1.16 -1.00 -3.77
CA PHE A 89 0.72 -2.31 -4.28
C PHE A 89 0.00 -3.13 -3.19
N LEU A 90 0.60 -3.20 -2.00
CA LEU A 90 0.05 -3.96 -0.89
C LEU A 90 -1.28 -3.39 -0.41
N GLY A 91 -1.37 -2.07 -0.21
CA GLY A 91 -2.62 -1.45 0.21
C GLY A 91 -3.72 -1.65 -0.83
N GLU A 92 -3.43 -1.53 -2.12
CA GLU A 92 -4.41 -1.83 -3.17
C GLU A 92 -4.83 -3.30 -3.21
N CYS A 93 -4.00 -4.24 -2.77
CA CYS A 93 -4.44 -5.63 -2.59
C CYS A 93 -5.55 -5.73 -1.53
N TYR A 94 -5.47 -4.98 -0.42
CA TYR A 94 -6.55 -4.89 0.56
C TYR A 94 -7.78 -4.20 0.01
N VAL A 95 -7.61 -3.05 -0.65
CA VAL A 95 -8.73 -2.30 -1.26
C VAL A 95 -9.52 -3.22 -2.21
N ARG A 96 -8.83 -3.90 -3.12
CA ARG A 96 -9.46 -4.74 -4.15
C ARG A 96 -10.04 -6.05 -3.62
N ARG A 97 -9.43 -6.67 -2.60
CA ARG A 97 -9.88 -7.98 -2.10
C ARG A 97 -10.89 -7.85 -0.97
N ALA A 98 -10.70 -6.89 -0.08
CA ALA A 98 -11.41 -6.78 1.17
C ALA A 98 -12.31 -5.54 1.24
N GLY A 99 -12.35 -4.71 0.18
CA GLY A 99 -13.20 -3.52 0.13
C GLY A 99 -12.82 -2.48 1.19
N MET A 100 -11.54 -2.43 1.54
CA MET A 100 -11.02 -1.44 2.48
C MET A 100 -10.74 -0.12 1.76
N GLU A 101 -10.62 0.97 2.51
CA GLU A 101 -10.29 2.30 2.01
C GLU A 101 -8.99 2.79 2.62
N TRP A 102 -8.19 3.51 1.85
CA TRP A 102 -7.00 4.16 2.37
C TRP A 102 -7.35 5.16 3.48
N THR A 103 -6.53 5.18 4.53
CA THR A 103 -6.67 6.10 5.66
C THR A 103 -5.31 6.57 6.16
N ASN A 104 -5.28 7.79 6.70
CA ASN A 104 -4.11 8.33 7.38
C ASN A 104 -4.21 8.05 8.90
N ARG A 105 -3.12 7.56 9.48
CA ARG A 105 -2.88 7.47 10.93
C ARG A 105 -1.54 8.13 11.22
N PRO A 106 -1.48 9.46 11.48
CA PRO A 106 -0.19 10.15 11.67
C PRO A 106 0.65 9.61 12.84
N ASP A 107 0.03 8.97 13.82
CA ASP A 107 0.69 8.25 14.93
C ASP A 107 1.42 6.97 14.48
N TRP A 108 1.18 6.52 13.24
CA TRP A 108 1.81 5.38 12.60
C TRP A 108 2.89 5.77 11.60
N SER A 109 3.30 7.04 11.58
CA SER A 109 4.45 7.47 10.78
C SER A 109 5.71 6.66 11.12
N GLY A 110 6.67 6.65 10.20
CA GLY A 110 7.86 5.83 10.31
C GLY A 110 8.95 6.29 9.35
N PRO A 111 10.07 5.54 9.27
CA PRO A 111 11.22 5.96 8.46
C PRO A 111 10.91 6.19 6.98
N LEU A 112 9.98 5.42 6.41
CA LEU A 112 9.57 5.56 5.00
C LEU A 112 8.60 6.74 4.78
N TYR A 113 7.77 7.05 5.78
CA TYR A 113 6.75 8.09 5.74
C TYR A 113 6.80 8.92 7.04
N PRO A 114 7.65 9.95 7.12
CA PRO A 114 7.77 10.75 8.33
C PRO A 114 6.57 11.67 8.57
N GLU A 115 5.87 12.09 7.51
CA GLU A 115 4.74 13.03 7.60
C GLU A 115 3.40 12.36 7.88
N PHE A 116 3.19 11.11 7.46
CA PHE A 116 1.91 10.41 7.57
C PHE A 116 2.09 8.91 7.82
N GLY A 117 1.01 8.23 8.23
CA GLY A 117 1.03 6.77 8.44
C GLY A 117 0.02 6.09 7.54
N PRO A 118 0.44 5.49 6.40
CA PRO A 118 -0.50 4.89 5.46
C PRO A 118 -1.08 3.60 6.04
N GLY A 119 -2.41 3.57 6.12
CA GLY A 119 -3.19 2.40 6.48
C GLY A 119 -4.36 2.20 5.53
N VAL A 120 -5.03 1.06 5.66
CA VAL A 120 -6.34 0.81 5.05
C VAL A 120 -7.33 0.46 6.15
N LYS A 121 -8.61 0.80 5.96
CA LYS A 121 -9.66 0.57 6.96
C LYS A 121 -10.94 0.03 6.35
N HIS A 122 -11.71 -0.70 7.16
CA HIS A 122 -13.11 -1.02 6.92
C HIS A 122 -13.84 -1.02 8.27
N GLY A 123 -14.72 -0.04 8.49
CA GLY A 123 -15.29 0.20 9.81
C GLY A 123 -14.20 0.48 10.85
N ASP A 124 -14.17 -0.33 11.91
CA ASP A 124 -13.18 -0.25 12.99
C ASP A 124 -11.90 -1.09 12.72
N ASP A 125 -11.89 -1.95 11.70
CA ASP A 125 -10.68 -2.68 11.30
C ASP A 125 -9.74 -1.75 10.55
N VAL A 126 -8.51 -1.58 11.05
CA VAL A 126 -7.48 -0.74 10.43
C VAL A 126 -6.16 -1.51 10.36
N ARG A 127 -5.61 -1.61 9.15
CA ARG A 127 -4.34 -2.31 8.86
C ARG A 127 -3.24 -1.30 8.57
N ARG A 128 -2.12 -1.39 9.29
CA ARG A 128 -0.95 -0.53 9.12
C ARG A 128 -0.10 -1.03 7.94
N VAL A 129 -0.46 -0.62 6.73
CA VAL A 129 0.11 -1.16 5.47
C VAL A 129 1.64 -1.05 5.43
N ALA A 130 2.22 0.08 5.83
CA ALA A 130 3.68 0.25 5.83
C ALA A 130 4.40 -0.73 6.78
N LEU A 131 3.78 -1.08 7.92
CA LEU A 131 4.34 -2.06 8.84
C LEU A 131 4.20 -3.48 8.28
N ILE A 132 3.04 -3.83 7.73
CA ILE A 132 2.82 -5.15 7.12
C ILE A 132 3.72 -5.34 5.89
N ALA A 133 4.05 -4.27 5.16
CA ALA A 133 5.00 -4.32 4.06
C ALA A 133 6.41 -4.72 4.51
N GLU A 134 6.82 -4.34 5.73
CA GLU A 134 8.10 -4.74 6.31
C GLU A 134 8.18 -6.26 6.55
N ASP A 135 7.05 -6.90 6.86
CA ASP A 135 6.99 -8.36 7.09
C ASP A 135 7.45 -9.15 5.86
N LEU A 136 7.42 -8.56 4.66
CA LEU A 136 7.93 -9.19 3.43
C LEU A 136 9.40 -9.59 3.58
N VAL A 137 10.20 -8.72 4.17
CA VAL A 137 11.67 -8.82 4.24
C VAL A 137 12.19 -9.17 5.63
N ASP A 138 11.29 -9.38 6.59
CA ASP A 138 11.63 -9.87 7.92
C ASP A 138 11.40 -11.38 8.01
N ASP A 139 12.50 -12.13 8.08
CA ASP A 139 12.47 -13.59 8.13
C ASP A 139 11.76 -14.16 9.36
N LYS A 140 11.49 -13.36 10.39
CA LYS A 140 10.71 -13.78 11.56
C LYS A 140 9.21 -13.81 11.31
N PHE A 141 8.73 -13.05 10.34
CA PHE A 141 7.30 -12.89 10.06
C PHE A 141 6.84 -13.70 8.86
N GLY A 142 7.66 -14.57 8.29
CA GLY A 142 7.20 -15.53 7.26
C GLY A 142 6.97 -14.93 5.86
N GLY A 143 7.32 -13.66 5.65
CA GLY A 143 7.39 -13.05 4.32
C GLY A 143 6.05 -13.08 3.56
N PRO A 144 6.05 -13.48 2.27
CA PRO A 144 4.85 -13.50 1.42
C PRO A 144 3.65 -14.25 2.02
N SER A 145 3.89 -15.33 2.77
CA SER A 145 2.80 -16.13 3.38
C SER A 145 2.06 -15.38 4.48
N SER A 146 2.77 -14.59 5.29
CA SER A 146 2.14 -13.78 6.33
C SER A 146 1.33 -12.62 5.74
N ILE A 147 1.85 -11.99 4.68
CA ILE A 147 1.12 -10.95 3.97
C ILE A 147 -0.17 -11.51 3.35
N GLU A 148 -0.09 -12.65 2.67
CA GLU A 148 -1.30 -13.32 2.12
C GLU A 148 -2.30 -13.68 3.23
N TYR A 149 -1.81 -14.18 4.37
CA TYR A 149 -2.66 -14.46 5.53
C TYR A 149 -3.39 -13.20 6.00
N ASN A 150 -2.68 -12.07 6.18
CA ASN A 150 -3.28 -10.81 6.63
C ASN A 150 -4.34 -10.29 5.65
N ILE A 151 -4.09 -10.37 4.33
CA ILE A 151 -5.09 -9.98 3.32
C ILE A 151 -6.29 -10.92 3.38
N SER A 152 -6.07 -12.23 3.42
CA SER A 152 -7.14 -13.22 3.50
C SER A 152 -7.98 -13.12 4.77
N ASP A 153 -7.37 -12.75 5.90
CA ASP A 153 -8.06 -12.46 7.16
C ASP A 153 -9.03 -11.28 7.01
N ALA A 154 -8.56 -10.16 6.44
CA ALA A 154 -9.41 -9.00 6.17
C ALA A 154 -10.60 -9.35 5.25
N VAL A 155 -10.39 -10.13 4.19
CA VAL A 155 -11.49 -10.59 3.31
C VAL A 155 -12.56 -11.34 4.12
N LYS A 156 -12.15 -12.26 5.00
CA LYS A 156 -13.09 -13.06 5.80
C LYS A 156 -13.88 -12.19 6.78
N LEU A 157 -13.25 -11.18 7.35
CA LEU A 157 -13.90 -10.27 8.30
C LEU A 157 -14.98 -9.40 7.66
N HIS A 158 -14.90 -9.15 6.35
CA HIS A 158 -15.80 -8.23 5.65
C HIS A 158 -16.76 -8.92 4.66
N ALA A 159 -16.76 -10.26 4.57
CA ALA A 159 -17.58 -11.03 3.63
C ALA A 159 -19.08 -11.15 4.03
N SER A 160 -19.67 -10.08 4.58
CA SER A 160 -21.06 -10.06 5.10
C SER A 160 -22.07 -9.58 4.08
#